data_AF-A0A382IHM7-F1
#
_entry.id   AF-A0A382IHM7-F1
#
_cell.length_a   1.000
_cell.length_b   1.000
_cell.length_c   1.000
_cell.angle_alpha   90.00
_cell.angle_beta   90.00
_cell.angle_gamma   90.00
#
_symmetry.space_group_name_H-M   'P 1'
#
loop_
_entity.id
_entity.type
_entity.pdbx_description
1 polymer ?
#
loop_
_entity_poly.entity_id
_entity_poly.type
_entity_poly.pdbx_seq_one_letter_code
_entity_poly.pdbx_strand_id
1 'polypeptide(L)' 'MGTTDDTSSFPRIGLMLPYEGAVSATGIIDAARAAESAGLESVWGGDHIAFPVEMNSINPTTP' A
#
# COMPACT_ATOMS: atom_id res chain seq x y z
N MET A 1 0.16 -27.94 -16.15
CA MET A 1 -0.88 -26.89 -16.19
C MET A 1 -0.17 -25.57 -16.27
N GLY A 2 -0.01 -25.03 -17.48
CA GLY A 2 0.57 -23.69 -17.66
C GLY A 2 -0.47 -22.68 -17.22
N THR A 3 -0.16 -21.90 -16.19
CA THR A 3 -0.90 -20.68 -15.92
C THR A 3 -0.68 -19.77 -17.12
N THR A 4 -1.74 -19.48 -17.86
CA THR A 4 -1.73 -18.48 -18.92
C THR A 4 -1.22 -17.18 -18.30
N ASP A 5 0.01 -16.83 -18.61
CA ASP A 5 0.51 -15.48 -18.38
C ASP A 5 -0.33 -14.61 -19.31
N ASP A 6 -1.39 -14.05 -18.76
CA ASP A 6 -2.27 -13.11 -19.46
C ASP A 6 -1.41 -11.88 -19.72
N THR A 7 -0.76 -11.88 -20.89
CA THR A 7 -0.07 -10.71 -21.44
C THR A 7 -1.12 -9.72 -21.92
N SER A 8 -1.97 -9.28 -21.00
CA SER A 8 -2.74 -8.06 -21.15
C SER A 8 -1.74 -6.97 -21.56
N SER A 9 -1.95 -6.40 -22.74
CA SER A 9 -1.18 -5.24 -23.21
C SER A 9 -1.45 -3.98 -22.38
N PHE A 10 -2.36 -4.07 -21.40
CA PHE A 10 -2.69 -2.99 -20.50
C PHE A 10 -1.81 -3.04 -19.26
N PRO A 11 -1.31 -1.88 -18.79
CA PRO A 11 -0.59 -1.81 -17.53
C PRO A 11 -1.46 -2.33 -16.38
N ARG A 12 -0.89 -3.21 -15.57
CA ARG A 12 -1.51 -3.67 -14.32
C ARG A 12 -1.51 -2.53 -13.32
N ILE A 13 -2.66 -2.19 -12.77
CA ILE A 13 -2.80 -1.09 -11.80
C ILE A 13 -3.04 -1.67 -10.40
N GLY A 14 -2.39 -1.08 -9.41
CA GLY A 14 -2.55 -1.43 -7.99
C GLY A 14 -2.75 -0.20 -7.11
N LEU A 15 -3.10 -0.46 -5.84
CA LEU A 15 -3.34 0.56 -4.82
C LEU A 15 -2.32 0.46 -3.68
N MET A 16 -1.71 1.59 -3.30
CA MET A 16 -1.00 1.71 -2.03
C MET A 16 -2.02 1.98 -0.91
N LEU A 17 -2.11 1.07 0.05
CA LEU A 17 -2.99 1.21 1.22
C LEU A 17 -2.48 2.31 2.14
N PRO A 18 -3.36 2.98 2.89
CA PRO A 18 -2.92 3.97 3.87
C PRO A 18 -1.99 3.32 4.90
N TYR A 19 -0.77 3.85 5.02
CA TYR A 19 0.25 3.42 5.97
C TYR A 19 0.66 4.56 6.93
N GLU A 20 0.30 5.80 6.61
CA GLU A 20 0.50 7.00 7.45
C GLU A 20 -0.84 7.60 7.89
N GLY A 21 -0.83 8.38 8.97
CA GLY A 21 -2.01 9.06 9.49
C GLY A 21 -2.94 8.19 10.33
N ALA A 22 -4.10 8.75 10.69
CA ALA A 22 -5.09 8.09 11.55
C ALA A 22 -6.02 7.18 10.73
N VAL A 23 -5.52 6.02 10.30
CA VAL A 23 -6.33 4.96 9.68
C VAL A 23 -6.48 3.79 10.66
N SER A 24 -7.69 3.26 10.81
CA SER A 24 -7.90 2.04 11.59
C SER A 24 -7.55 0.80 10.78
N ALA A 25 -7.20 -0.31 11.45
CA ALA A 25 -7.01 -1.59 10.77
C ALA A 25 -8.22 -2.01 9.93
N THR A 26 -9.45 -1.74 10.41
CA THR A 26 -10.68 -1.99 9.66
C THR A 26 -10.77 -1.14 8.39
N GLY A 27 -10.39 0.14 8.46
CA GLY A 27 -10.37 1.03 7.29
C GLY A 27 -9.38 0.57 6.22
N ILE A 28 -8.25 -0.01 6.61
CA ILE A 28 -7.28 -0.61 5.67
C ILE A 28 -7.92 -1.80 4.93
N ILE A 29 -8.61 -2.69 5.67
CA ILE A 29 -9.30 -3.84 5.09
C ILE A 29 -10.40 -3.39 4.12
N ASP A 30 -11.19 -2.38 4.51
CA ASP A 30 -12.27 -1.85 3.67
C ASP A 30 -11.72 -1.23 2.37
N ALA A 31 -10.60 -0.50 2.45
CA ALA A 31 -9.92 0.04 1.28
C ALA A 31 -9.38 -1.07 0.35
N ALA A 32 -8.81 -2.15 0.90
CA ALA A 32 -8.34 -3.28 0.12
C ALA A 32 -9.49 -4.00 -0.62
N ARG A 33 -10.63 -4.19 0.06
CA ARG A 33 -11.85 -4.77 -0.55
C ARG A 33 -12.42 -3.88 -1.64
N ALA A 34 -12.44 -2.56 -1.41
CA ALA A 34 -12.88 -1.60 -2.41
C ALA A 34 -11.97 -1.68 -3.65
N ALA A 35 -10.65 -1.80 -3.47
CA ALA A 35 -9.70 -1.94 -4.55
C ALA A 35 -9.96 -3.18 -5.41
N GLU A 36 -10.13 -4.34 -4.76
CA GLU A 36 -10.47 -5.60 -5.42
C GLU A 36 -11.79 -5.47 -6.20
N SER A 37 -12.84 -4.90 -5.59
CA SER A 37 -14.13 -4.71 -6.25
C SER A 37 -14.09 -3.76 -7.45
N ALA A 38 -13.10 -2.87 -7.50
CA ALA A 38 -12.86 -1.95 -8.60
C ALA A 38 -12.00 -2.56 -9.73
N GLY A 39 -11.54 -3.81 -9.57
CA GLY A 39 -10.73 -4.51 -10.55
C GLY A 39 -9.24 -4.17 -10.49
N LEU A 40 -8.76 -3.59 -9.38
CA LEU A 40 -7.32 -3.41 -9.16
C LEU A 40 -6.67 -4.76 -8.90
N GLU A 41 -5.48 -4.95 -9.45
CA GLU A 41 -4.82 -6.26 -9.49
C GLU A 41 -3.88 -6.50 -8.31
N SER A 42 -3.51 -5.44 -7.59
CA SER A 42 -2.63 -5.54 -6.43
C SER A 42 -2.91 -4.46 -5.38
N VAL A 43 -2.62 -4.80 -4.13
CA VAL A 43 -2.56 -3.86 -3.01
C VAL A 43 -1.17 -3.91 -2.39
N TRP A 44 -0.66 -2.76 -1.99
CA TRP A 44 0.68 -2.57 -1.42
C TRP A 44 0.53 -1.90 -0.06
N GLY A 45 1.32 -2.34 0.93
CA GLY A 45 1.28 -1.78 2.27
C GLY A 45 2.69 -1.51 2.79
N GLY A 46 2.83 -0.49 3.64
CA GLY A 46 4.03 -0.27 4.42
C GLY A 46 3.93 -1.00 5.77
N ASP A 47 4.99 -1.71 6.14
CA ASP A 47 5.11 -2.26 7.51
C ASP A 47 5.80 -1.21 8.40
N HIS A 48 5.08 -0.74 9.41
CA HIS A 48 5.59 0.21 10.39
C HIS A 48 5.88 -0.51 11.70
N ILE A 49 7.15 -0.89 11.90
CA ILE A 49 7.64 -1.54 13.13
C ILE A 49 7.73 -0.55 14.30
N ALA A 50 7.79 0.76 14.03
CA ALA A 50 7.72 1.80 15.04
C ALA A 50 6.96 3.02 14.50
N PHE A 51 5.91 3.43 15.19
CA PHE A 51 5.39 4.80 15.07
C PHE A 51 6.17 5.66 16.06
N PRO A 52 7.16 6.45 15.63
CA PRO A 52 7.79 7.40 16.54
C PRO A 52 6.70 8.36 17.03
N VAL A 53 6.40 8.30 18.34
CA VAL A 53 5.54 9.28 19.01
C VAL A 53 6.18 10.68 18.90
N GLU A 54 7.51 10.71 18.80
CA GLU A 54 8.33 11.88 18.54
C GLU A 54 9.36 11.58 17.43
N MET A 55 9.36 12.38 16.36
CA MET A 55 10.36 12.27 15.29
C MET A 55 11.62 13.06 15.66
N ASN A 56 12.52 12.44 16.41
CA ASN A 56 13.84 12.98 16.74
C ASN A 56 14.90 12.72 15.65
N SER A 57 14.47 12.26 14.47
CA SER A 57 15.35 12.01 13.33
C SER A 57 15.66 13.34 12.63
N ILE A 58 16.93 13.72 12.60
CA ILE A 58 17.42 14.90 11.88
C ILE A 58 18.11 14.41 10.62
N ASN A 59 17.74 14.97 9.46
CA ASN A 59 18.44 14.67 8.22
C ASN A 59 19.89 15.21 8.33
N PRO A 60 20.93 14.35 8.25
CA PRO A 60 22.32 14.78 8.39
C PRO A 60 22.84 15.63 7.21
N THR A 61 22.03 15.87 6.18
CA THR A 61 22.38 16.74 5.05
C THR A 61 21.96 18.20 5.24
N THR A 62 21.48 18.58 6.42
CA THR A 62 21.23 19.98 6.76
C THR A 62 22.53 20.57 7.32
N PRO A 63 23.09 21.67 6.75
CA PRO A 63 24.34 22.28 7.23
C PRO A 63 24.27 22.79 8.67
#